data_AF-A0A941KCE7-F1
#
_entry.id   AF-A0A941KCE7-F1
#
_cell.length_a   1.000
_cell.length_b   1.000
_cell.length_c   1.000
_cell.angle_alpha   90.00
_cell.angle_beta   90.00
_cell.angle_gamma   90.00
#
_symmetry.space_group_name_H-M   'P 1'
#
loop_
_entity.id
_entity.type
_entity.pdbx_description
1 polymer ?
#
loop_
_entity_poly.entity_id
_entity_poly.type
_entity_poly.pdbx_seq_one_letter_code
_entity_poly.pdbx_strand_id
1 'polypeptide(L)' 'MSTNYCKIDREAGTFTLQLATWHNIYPLETLDSWLTFYREQRRLFPKSRDTYDETIALLEQAAAEHDAG' A
#
# COMPACT_ATOMS: atom_id res chain seq x y z
N MET A 1 -0.16 -13.32 -14.92
CA MET A 1 0.70 -12.58 -13.97
C MET A 1 -0.21 -11.70 -13.17
N SER A 2 -0.37 -11.96 -11.87
CA SER A 2 -1.20 -11.10 -11.01
C SER A 2 -0.39 -9.85 -10.70
N THR A 3 -0.76 -8.72 -11.28
CA THR A 3 -0.07 -7.45 -11.08
C THR A 3 -0.38 -6.93 -9.68
N ASN A 4 0.65 -6.58 -8.90
CA ASN A 4 0.47 -5.92 -7.62
C ASN A 4 0.00 -4.49 -7.87
N TYR A 5 -1.07 -4.05 -7.19
CA TYR A 5 -1.59 -2.70 -7.33
C TYR A 5 -2.19 -2.20 -6.02
N CYS A 6 -2.18 -0.88 -5.86
CA CYS A 6 -2.96 -0.20 -4.84
C CYS A 6 -3.89 0.80 -5.55
N LYS A 7 -5.20 0.71 -5.31
CA LYS A 7 -6.19 1.60 -5.93
C LYS A 7 -7.02 2.29 -4.87
N ILE A 8 -7.20 3.60 -5.02
CA ILE A 8 -8.09 4.39 -4.17
C ILE A 8 -9.50 4.44 -4.73
N ASP A 9 -10.47 4.30 -3.82
CA ASP A 9 -11.87 4.61 -4.03
C ASP A 9 -12.24 5.78 -3.12
N ARG A 10 -12.31 6.99 -3.71
CA ARG A 10 -12.62 8.22 -2.98
C ARG A 10 -14.09 8.30 -2.57
N GLU A 11 -14.99 7.69 -3.35
CA GLU A 11 -16.43 7.72 -3.07
C GLU A 11 -16.74 6.84 -1.85
N ALA A 12 -16.12 5.66 -1.78
CA ALA A 12 -16.24 4.74 -0.65
C ALA A 12 -15.32 5.10 0.52
N GLY A 13 -14.32 5.97 0.33
CA GLY A 13 -13.34 6.30 1.36
C GLY A 13 -12.38 5.15 1.69
N THR A 14 -12.05 4.30 0.70
CA THR A 14 -11.24 3.10 0.90
C THR A 14 -10.11 2.98 -0.11
N PHE A 15 -9.13 2.12 0.16
CA PHE A 15 -8.14 1.69 -0.82
C PHE A 15 -8.08 0.17 -0.87
N THR A 16 -7.85 -0.37 -2.06
CA THR A 16 -7.65 -1.79 -2.31
C THR A 16 -6.16 -2.04 -2.50
N LEU A 17 -5.58 -2.89 -1.66
CA LEU A 17 -4.22 -3.38 -1.82
C LEU A 17 -4.26 -4.82 -2.34
N GLN A 18 -3.79 -5.02 -3.58
CA GLN A 18 -3.64 -6.31 -4.22
C GLN A 18 -2.16 -6.64 -4.32
N LEU A 19 -1.76 -7.76 -3.72
CA LEU A 19 -0.47 -8.40 -3.92
C LEU A 19 -0.66 -9.76 -4.61
N ALA A 20 0.44 -10.39 -5.01
CA ALA A 20 0.43 -11.64 -5.76
C ALA A 20 -0.27 -12.78 -5.02
N THR A 21 -0.21 -12.77 -3.68
CA THR A 21 -0.72 -13.84 -2.82
C THR A 21 -2.05 -13.49 -2.14
N TRP A 22 -2.35 -12.21 -1.96
CA TRP A 22 -3.52 -11.77 -1.21
C TRP A 22 -3.99 -10.40 -1.66
N HIS A 23 -5.26 -10.10 -1.37
CA HIS A 23 -5.83 -8.79 -1.60
C HIS A 23 -6.75 -8.42 -0.45
N ASN A 24 -6.85 -7.13 -0.16
CA ASN A 24 -7.76 -6.64 0.86
C ASN A 24 -8.14 -5.17 0.62
N ILE A 25 -9.24 -4.74 1.26
CA ILE A 25 -9.77 -3.38 1.19
C ILE A 25 -9.67 -2.77 2.58
N TYR A 26 -9.13 -1.56 2.65
CA TYR A 26 -8.88 -0.85 3.89
C TYR A 26 -9.43 0.58 3.83
N PRO A 27 -9.77 1.20 4.97
CA PRO A 27 -10.15 2.62 5.02
C PRO A 27 -9.00 3.54 4.61
N LEU A 28 -9.28 4.62 3.88
CA LEU A 28 -8.26 5.59 3.45
C LEU A 28 -7.52 6.26 4.61
N GLU A 29 -8.21 6.50 5.73
CA GLU A 29 -7.59 7.03 6.96
C GLU A 29 -6.43 6.16 7.49
N THR A 30 -6.43 4.86 7.16
CA THR A 30 -5.38 3.92 7.60
C THR A 30 -4.17 3.90 6.66
N LEU A 31 -4.22 4.58 5.51
CA LEU A 31 -3.18 4.53 4.48
C LEU A 31 -1.80 4.94 5.02
N ASP A 32 -1.73 6.04 5.78
CA ASP A 32 -0.48 6.51 6.40
C ASP A 32 0.05 5.54 7.47
N SER A 33 -0.85 4.91 8.21
CA SER A 33 -0.50 3.86 9.18
C SER A 33 0.11 2.63 8.49
N TRP A 34 -0.44 2.23 7.34
CA TRP A 34 0.13 1.14 6.53
C TRP A 34 1.51 1.49 5.96
N LEU A 35 1.70 2.72 5.46
CA LEU A 35 3.01 3.20 5.01
C LEU A 35 4.05 3.12 6.13
N THR A 36 3.70 3.62 7.32
CA THR A 36 4.57 3.57 8.49
C THR A 36 4.89 2.13 8.88
N PHE A 37 3.88 1.25 8.89
CA PHE A 37 4.06 -0.17 9.18
C PHE A 37 5.05 -0.83 8.22
N TYR A 38 4.84 -0.69 6.90
CA TYR A 38 5.71 -1.34 5.91
C TYR A 38 7.13 -0.77 5.89
N ARG A 39 7.30 0.53 6.16
CA ARG A 39 8.63 1.14 6.34
C ARG A 39 9.37 0.55 7.53
N GLU A 40 8.68 0.33 8.65
CA GLU A 40 9.28 -0.33 9.82
C GLU A 40 9.56 -1.82 9.55
N GLN A 41 8.64 -2.55 8.89
CA GLN A 41 8.89 -3.94 8.47
C GLN A 41 10.13 -4.04 7.57
N ARG A 42 10.28 -3.13 6.61
CA ARG A 42 11.46 -3.06 5.75
C ARG A 42 12.76 -2.86 6.55
N ARG A 43 12.72 -2.07 7.63
CA ARG A 43 13.87 -1.83 8.51
C ARG A 43 14.21 -3.05 9.36
N LEU A 44 13.19 -3.74 9.87
CA LEU A 44 13.33 -4.90 10.76
C LEU A 44 13.66 -6.20 10.01
N PHE A 45 13.19 -6.35 8.77
CA PHE A 45 13.30 -7.58 7.97
C PHE A 45 14.00 -7.33 6.63
N PRO A 46 15.33 -7.07 6.62
CA PRO A 46 16.08 -6.73 5.41
C PRO A 46 16.10 -7.85 4.36
N LYS A 47 15.84 -9.11 4.74
CA LYS A 47 15.76 -10.25 3.82
C LYS A 47 14.55 -10.20 2.88
N SER A 48 13.50 -9.47 3.24
CA SER A 48 12.27 -9.30 2.45
C SER A 48 12.09 -7.86 1.98
N ARG A 49 13.18 -7.09 2.01
CA ARG A 49 13.19 -5.66 1.69
C ARG A 49 12.55 -5.37 0.33
N ASP A 50 12.89 -6.12 -0.70
CA ASP A 50 12.41 -5.86 -2.07
C ASP A 50 10.88 -5.98 -2.17
N THR A 51 10.29 -6.95 -1.47
CA THR A 51 8.83 -7.12 -1.40
C THR A 51 8.14 -5.96 -0.67
N TYR A 52 8.77 -5.46 0.39
CA TYR A 52 8.25 -4.29 1.11
C TYR A 52 8.45 -3.00 0.31
N ASP A 53 9.58 -2.82 -0.37
CA ASP A 53 9.85 -1.67 -1.24
C ASP A 53 8.78 -1.57 -2.35
N GLU A 54 8.38 -2.70 -2.95
CA GLU A 54 7.29 -2.73 -3.92
C GLU A 54 5.93 -2.34 -3.31
N THR A 55 5.60 -2.89 -2.14
CA THR A 55 4.33 -2.58 -1.45
C THR A 55 4.28 -1.11 -1.01
N ILE A 56 5.39 -0.57 -0.51
CA ILE A 56 5.53 0.84 -0.12
C ILE A 56 5.31 1.73 -1.33
N ALA A 57 5.95 1.43 -2.48
CA ALA A 57 5.79 2.23 -3.68
C ALA A 57 4.33 2.31 -4.15
N LEU A 58 3.60 1.19 -4.08
CA LEU A 58 2.16 1.17 -4.41
C LEU A 58 1.33 2.03 -3.45
N LEU A 59 1.60 1.95 -2.15
CA LEU A 59 0.91 2.76 -1.14
C LEU A 59 1.27 4.25 -1.25
N GLU A 60 2.52 4.59 -1.58
CA GLU A 60 2.96 5.97 -1.81
C GLU A 60 2.30 6.56 -3.05
N GLN A 61 2.18 5.78 -4.13
CA GLN A 61 1.44 6.20 -5.32
C GLN A 61 -0.02 6.46 -4.98
N ALA A 62 -0.66 5.55 -4.25
CA ALA A 62 -2.03 5.75 -3.79
C ALA A 62 -2.15 7.02 -2.93
N ALA A 63 -1.26 7.24 -1.97
CA ALA A 63 -1.30 8.45 -1.13
C ALA A 63 -1.15 9.73 -1.97
N ALA A 64 -0.23 9.75 -2.93
CA ALA A 64 -0.08 10.87 -3.86
C ALA A 64 -1.35 11.09 -4.70
N GLU A 65 -1.97 10.01 -5.18
CA GLU A 65 -3.25 10.07 -5.87
C GLU A 65 -4.37 10.57 -4.96
N HIS A 66 -4.36 10.30 -3.65
CA HIS A 66 -5.32 10.84 -2.69
C HIS A 66 -5.16 12.36 -2.54
N ASP A 67 -3.94 12.82 -2.29
CA ASP A 67 -3.62 14.22 -2.00
C ASP A 67 -3.79 15.14 -3.23
N ALA A 68 -3.68 14.58 -4.44
CA ALA A 68 -3.74 15.32 -5.69
C ALA A 68 -5.16 15.71 -6.17
N GLY A 69 -6.21 15.49 -5.38
CA GLY A 69 -7.57 15.90 -5.75
C GLY A 69 -8.37 16.37 -4.56
#